data_AF-A0A7C4M5Q6-F1
#
_entry.id   AF-A0A7C4M5Q6-F1
#
_cell.length_a   1.000
_cell.length_b   1.000
_cell.length_c   1.000
_cell.angle_alpha   90.00
_cell.angle_beta   90.00
_cell.angle_gamma   90.00
#
_symmetry.space_group_name_H-M   'P 1'
#
loop_
_entity.id
_entity.type
_entity.pdbx_description
1 polymer ?
#
loop_
_entity_poly.entity_id
_entity_poly.type
_entity_poly.pdbx_seq_one_letter_code
_entity_poly.pdbx_strand_id
1 'polypeptide(L)'
;MVQAFSNLMKNILDGKFVYTGELEPHKSMDLSEVISWAKTLKETGKIVAANVTDNPKSVGSISSLVASYIIQRETGLEIIYQLRCSDRNRLALISDLLGAAALG
;
A
#
# COMPACT_ATOMS: atom_id res chain seq x y z
N MET A 1 -22.10 14.47 -4.87
CA MET A 1 -20.72 14.51 -4.30
C MET A 1 -20.15 13.11 -4.41
N VAL A 2 -18.90 12.98 -4.86
CA VAL A 2 -18.20 11.68 -4.92
C VAL A 2 -17.85 11.26 -3.49
N GLN A 3 -18.22 10.05 -3.07
CA GLN A 3 -17.84 9.52 -1.75
C GLN A 3 -16.32 9.26 -1.75
N ALA A 4 -15.62 9.77 -0.73
CA ALA A 4 -14.19 9.53 -0.56
C ALA A 4 -13.95 8.33 0.37
N PHE A 5 -13.12 7.38 -0.08
CA PHE A 5 -12.84 6.13 0.63
C PHE A 5 -11.48 6.10 1.34
N SER A 6 -10.65 7.14 1.17
CA SER A 6 -9.31 7.23 1.75
C SER A 6 -8.89 8.68 1.95
N ASN A 7 -7.83 8.95 2.73
CA ASN A 7 -7.29 10.30 2.92
C ASN A 7 -6.58 10.81 1.66
N LEU A 8 -5.94 9.94 0.89
CA LEU A 8 -5.42 10.28 -0.44
C LEU A 8 -6.55 10.85 -1.33
N MET A 9 -7.66 10.12 -1.43
CA MET A 9 -8.80 10.54 -2.24
C MET A 9 -9.40 11.87 -1.75
N LYS A 10 -9.56 12.04 -0.43
CA LYS A 10 -10.02 13.32 0.15
C LYS A 10 -9.13 14.49 -0.24
N ASN A 11 -7.81 14.36 -0.08
CA ASN A 11 -6.88 15.46 -0.38
C ASN A 11 -6.86 15.81 -1.88
N ILE A 12 -6.98 14.82 -2.76
CA ILE A 12 -7.08 15.05 -4.22
C ILE A 12 -8.40 15.77 -4.55
N LEU A 13 -9.53 15.33 -3.99
CA LEU A 13 -10.84 15.95 -4.23
C LEU A 13 -10.92 17.38 -3.68
N ASP A 14 -10.19 17.68 -2.60
CA ASP A 14 -10.04 19.03 -2.03
C ASP A 14 -9.14 19.95 -2.89
N GLY A 15 -8.54 19.46 -3.98
CA GLY A 15 -7.65 20.22 -4.85
C GLY A 15 -6.27 20.52 -4.23
N LYS A 16 -5.84 19.76 -3.22
CA LYS A 16 -4.54 19.94 -2.58
C LYS A 16 -3.44 19.30 -3.43
N PHE A 17 -2.24 19.89 -3.38
CA PHE A 17 -1.04 19.22 -3.89
C PHE A 17 -0.65 18.10 -2.93
N VAL A 18 -0.53 16.86 -3.42
CA VAL A 18 -0.31 15.66 -2.60
C VAL A 18 1.07 15.06 -2.88
N TYR A 19 1.77 14.69 -1.81
CA TYR A 19 2.95 13.84 -1.87
C TYR A 19 2.59 12.41 -1.46
N THR A 20 3.04 11.44 -2.24
CA THR A 20 2.99 10.02 -1.91
C THR A 20 4.40 9.44 -1.82
N GLY A 21 4.55 8.37 -1.05
CA GLY A 21 5.78 7.57 -1.01
C GLY A 21 5.60 6.24 -1.74
N GLU A 22 6.71 5.54 -1.95
CA GLU A 22 6.71 4.16 -2.45
C GLU A 22 7.55 3.30 -1.51
N LEU A 23 7.05 2.09 -1.23
CA LEU A 23 7.69 1.10 -0.38
C LEU A 23 7.82 -0.21 -1.17
N GLU A 24 9.01 -0.79 -1.18
CA GLU A 24 9.28 -2.05 -1.86
C GLU A 24 9.44 -3.19 -0.84
N PRO A 25 8.50 -4.15 -0.77
CA PRO A 25 8.68 -5.33 0.06
C PRO A 25 9.71 -6.29 -0.57
N HIS A 26 10.57 -6.87 0.27
CA HIS A 26 11.64 -7.76 -0.16
C HIS A 26 11.23 -9.24 -0.14
N LYS A 27 12.11 -10.12 -0.63
CA LYS A 27 11.97 -11.59 -0.56
C LYS A 27 12.27 -12.09 0.86
N SER A 28 11.49 -11.62 1.83
CA SER A 28 11.63 -11.93 3.24
C SER A 28 10.26 -11.92 3.91
N MET A 29 10.11 -12.67 5.00
CA MET A 29 8.97 -12.55 5.90
C MET A 29 9.14 -11.42 6.93
N ASP A 30 10.37 -10.95 7.12
CA ASP A 30 10.68 -9.83 8.01
C ASP A 30 10.44 -8.50 7.28
N LEU A 31 9.53 -7.71 7.84
CA LEU A 31 9.14 -6.39 7.34
C LEU A 31 9.73 -5.24 8.16
N SER A 32 10.58 -5.53 9.16
CA SER A 32 11.08 -4.53 10.12
C SER A 32 11.74 -3.32 9.44
N GLU A 33 12.52 -3.55 8.39
CA GLU A 33 13.16 -2.49 7.60
C GLU A 33 12.13 -1.63 6.85
N VAL A 34 11.19 -2.24 6.14
CA VAL A 34 10.15 -1.52 5.38
C VAL A 34 9.21 -0.75 6.32
N ILE A 35 8.89 -1.31 7.48
CA ILE A 35 8.15 -0.64 8.55
C ILE A 35 8.91 0.59 9.05
N SER A 36 10.23 0.47 9.22
CA SER A 36 11.08 1.62 9.60
C SER A 36 11.00 2.74 8.57
N TRP A 37 11.13 2.41 7.27
CA TRP A 37 10.99 3.40 6.20
C TRP A 37 9.60 4.03 6.16
N ALA A 38 8.54 3.25 6.34
CA ALA A 38 7.17 3.75 6.40
C ALA A 38 6.98 4.73 7.59
N LYS A 39 7.60 4.46 8.75
CA LYS A 39 7.63 5.42 9.87
C LYS A 39 8.35 6.69 9.50
N THR A 40 9.54 6.59 8.90
CA THR A 40 10.29 7.77 8.42
C THR A 40 9.47 8.61 7.44
N LEU A 41 8.78 7.99 6.47
CA LEU A 41 7.90 8.69 5.54
C LEU A 41 6.76 9.42 6.26
N LYS A 42 6.12 8.75 7.23
CA LYS A 42 5.04 9.33 8.03
C LYS A 42 5.51 10.51 8.88
N GLU A 43 6.67 10.39 9.52
CA GLU A 43 7.27 11.41 10.39
C GLU A 43 7.60 12.71 9.65
N THR A 44 7.74 12.67 8.31
CA THR A 44 7.89 13.90 7.52
C THR A 44 6.68 14.84 7.62
N GLY A 45 5.50 14.30 7.96
CA GLY A 45 4.23 15.03 7.97
C GLY A 45 3.73 15.49 6.58
N LYS A 46 4.43 15.10 5.50
CA LYS A 46 4.11 15.54 4.12
C LYS A 46 3.50 14.42 3.27
N ILE A 47 3.82 13.16 3.56
CA ILE A 47 3.34 12.00 2.82
C ILE A 47 1.92 11.65 3.27
N VAL A 48 0.98 11.69 2.33
CA VAL A 48 -0.44 11.39 2.60
C VAL A 48 -0.70 9.89 2.59
N ALA A 49 -0.06 9.17 1.67
CA ALA A 49 -0.14 7.72 1.54
C ALA A 49 1.13 7.17 0.87
N ALA A 50 1.39 5.88 1.01
CA ALA A 50 2.48 5.22 0.29
C ALA A 50 2.01 3.95 -0.40
N ASN A 51 2.42 3.71 -1.65
CA ASN A 51 2.15 2.43 -2.30
C ASN A 51 3.15 1.36 -1.87
N VAL A 52 2.67 0.12 -1.76
CA VAL A 52 3.51 -1.07 -1.54
C VAL A 52 3.54 -1.85 -2.84
N THR A 53 4.71 -1.94 -3.47
CA THR A 53 4.85 -2.55 -4.80
C THR A 53 4.65 -4.07 -4.76
N ASP A 54 4.06 -4.62 -5.82
CA ASP A 54 3.81 -6.06 -5.97
C ASP A 54 4.83 -6.69 -6.91
N ASN A 55 5.67 -7.57 -6.36
CA ASN A 55 6.75 -8.25 -7.05
C ASN A 55 7.62 -7.30 -7.92
N PRO A 56 8.27 -6.29 -7.30
CA PRO A 56 9.09 -5.34 -8.05
C PRO A 56 10.14 -6.08 -8.90
N LYS A 57 10.37 -5.60 -10.12
CA LYS A 57 11.28 -6.21 -11.11
C LYS A 57 10.92 -7.65 -11.51
N SER A 58 9.66 -8.06 -11.35
CA SER A 58 9.20 -9.44 -11.56
C SER A 58 9.94 -10.47 -10.68
N VAL A 59 10.39 -10.04 -9.50
CA VAL A 59 11.00 -10.93 -8.50
C VAL A 59 9.96 -11.22 -7.42
N GLY A 60 9.73 -12.50 -7.13
CA GLY A 60 8.81 -12.92 -6.09
C GLY A 60 9.23 -12.39 -4.71
N SER A 61 8.35 -11.61 -4.08
CA SER A 61 8.47 -11.10 -2.71
C SER A 61 7.30 -11.61 -1.85
N ILE A 62 7.28 -11.22 -0.58
CA ILE A 62 6.08 -11.41 0.25
C ILE A 62 4.85 -10.79 -0.43
N SER A 63 3.67 -11.38 -0.23
CA SER A 63 2.41 -10.85 -0.75
C SER A 63 2.27 -9.35 -0.43
N SER A 64 2.14 -8.53 -1.47
CA SER A 64 1.95 -7.07 -1.30
C SER A 64 0.71 -6.75 -0.48
N LEU A 65 -0.35 -7.56 -0.54
CA LEU A 65 -1.52 -7.41 0.32
C LEU A 65 -1.16 -7.53 1.81
N VAL A 66 -0.43 -8.59 2.15
CA VAL A 66 -0.01 -8.87 3.54
C VAL A 66 0.95 -7.79 4.03
N ALA A 67 1.92 -7.40 3.21
CA ALA A 67 2.83 -6.32 3.54
C ALA A 67 2.07 -5.00 3.75
N SER A 68 1.14 -4.66 2.86
CA SER A 68 0.32 -3.45 2.96
C SER A 68 -0.45 -3.38 4.28
N TYR A 69 -1.14 -4.46 4.63
CA TYR A 69 -1.91 -4.54 5.87
C TYR A 69 -1.02 -4.40 7.12
N ILE A 70 0.10 -5.12 7.18
CA ILE A 70 1.01 -5.06 8.33
C ILE A 70 1.61 -3.66 8.45
N ILE A 71 2.17 -3.10 7.36
CA ILE A 71 2.79 -1.77 7.38
C ILE A 71 1.77 -0.71 7.79
N GLN A 72 0.55 -0.74 7.23
CA GLN A 72 -0.51 0.19 7.59
C GLN A 72 -0.85 0.09 9.08
N ARG A 73 -1.03 -1.12 9.60
CA ARG A 73 -1.37 -1.36 11.01
C ARG A 73 -0.27 -0.89 11.96
N GLU A 74 1.00 -1.20 11.66
CA GLU A 74 2.12 -0.92 12.56
C GLU A 74 2.59 0.54 12.51
N THR A 75 2.32 1.26 11.42
CA THR A 75 2.78 2.64 11.24
C THR A 75 1.65 3.66 11.26
N GLY A 76 0.42 3.26 10.94
CA GLY A 76 -0.72 4.14 10.70
C GLY A 76 -0.53 5.09 9.52
N LEU A 77 0.40 4.80 8.60
CA LEU A 77 0.48 5.44 7.29
C LEU A 77 -0.54 4.77 6.38
N GLU A 78 -1.35 5.55 5.66
CA GLU A 78 -2.29 5.00 4.67
C GLU A 78 -1.51 4.30 3.55
N ILE A 79 -1.82 3.03 3.29
CA ILE A 79 -1.13 2.24 2.28
C ILE A 79 -2.00 2.05 1.04
N ILE A 80 -1.37 2.24 -0.12
CA ILE A 80 -1.96 1.93 -1.42
C ILE A 80 -1.48 0.54 -1.82
N TYR A 81 -2.37 -0.44 -1.70
CA TYR A 81 -2.08 -1.80 -2.13
C TYR A 81 -1.95 -1.87 -3.67
N GLN A 82 -0.73 -2.08 -4.16
CA GLN A 82 -0.49 -2.30 -5.58
C GLN A 82 -0.75 -3.76 -5.93
N LEU A 83 -1.46 -4.00 -7.04
CA LEU A 83 -1.78 -5.34 -7.52
C LEU A 83 -1.38 -5.46 -8.99
N ARG A 84 -0.53 -6.46 -9.30
CA ARG A 84 -0.13 -6.77 -10.67
C ARG A 84 -1.01 -7.88 -11.26
N CYS A 85 -1.52 -7.63 -12.47
CA CYS A 85 -2.42 -8.56 -13.17
C CYS A 85 -1.72 -9.62 -14.03
N SER A 86 -0.44 -9.44 -14.39
CA SER A 86 0.25 -10.37 -15.32
C SER A 86 0.54 -11.74 -14.72
N ASP A 87 0.64 -11.82 -13.38
CA ASP A 87 1.09 -13.02 -12.67
C ASP A 87 -0.07 -13.74 -11.95
N ARG A 88 -1.31 -13.23 -12.09
CA ARG A 88 -2.51 -13.72 -11.41
C ARG A 88 -3.66 -13.88 -12.39
N ASN A 89 -4.44 -14.93 -12.24
CA ASN A 89 -5.70 -15.08 -12.97
C ASN A 89 -6.82 -14.23 -12.33
N ARG A 90 -7.95 -14.10 -13.04
CA ARG A 90 -9.10 -13.31 -12.57
C ARG A 90 -9.63 -13.73 -11.19
N LEU A 91 -9.61 -15.03 -10.88
CA LEU A 91 -10.12 -15.52 -9.59
C LEU A 91 -9.21 -15.09 -8.44
N ALA A 92 -7.89 -15.18 -8.63
CA ALA A 92 -6.91 -14.69 -7.66
C ALA A 92 -7.06 -13.18 -7.44
N LEU A 93 -7.19 -12.39 -8.50
CA LEU A 93 -7.39 -10.94 -8.40
C LEU A 93 -8.67 -10.57 -7.62
N ILE A 94 -9.79 -11.25 -7.89
CA ILE A 94 -11.04 -11.01 -7.16
C ILE A 94 -10.89 -11.37 -5.68
N SER A 95 -10.27 -12.51 -5.38
CA SER A 95 -10.03 -12.94 -4.00
C SER A 95 -9.15 -11.93 -3.24
N ASP A 96 -8.08 -11.44 -3.88
CA ASP A 96 -7.16 -10.46 -3.29
C ASP A 96 -7.89 -9.13 -3.02
N LEU A 97 -8.71 -8.64 -3.95
CA LEU A 97 -9.47 -7.40 -3.78
C LEU A 97 -10.53 -7.51 -2.67
N LEU A 98 -11.25 -8.62 -2.59
CA LEU A 98 -12.21 -8.86 -1.51
C LEU A 98 -11.52 -8.98 -0.15
N GLY A 99 -10.36 -9.63 -0.11
CA GLY A 99 -9.52 -9.70 1.09
C GLY A 99 -9.03 -8.33 1.53
N ALA A 100 -8.52 -7.50 0.60
CA ALA A 100 -8.10 -6.14 0.86
C ALA A 100 -9.24 -5.29 1.43
N ALA A 101 -10.42 -5.34 0.81
CA ALA A 101 -11.59 -4.60 1.29
C ALA A 101 -12.02 -5.00 2.71
N ALA A 102 -11.83 -6.28 3.10
CA ALA A 102 -12.16 -6.76 4.44
C ALA A 102 -11.12 -6.35 5.50
N LEU A 103 -9.85 -6.13 5.11
CA LEU A 103 -8.77 -5.74 6.02
C LEU A 103 -8.77 -4.23 6.34
N GLY A 104 -9.38 -3.41 5.48
CA GLY A 104 -9.36 -1.94 5.56
C GLY A 104 -8.05 -1.35 5.05
#